data_AF-A0A0G1LZ67-F1
#
_entry.id   AF-A0A0G1LZ67-F1
#
_cell.length_a   1.000
_cell.length_b   1.000
_cell.length_c   1.000
_cell.angle_alpha   90.00
_cell.angle_beta   90.00
_cell.angle_gamma   90.00
#
_symmetry.space_group_name_H-M   'P 1'
#
loop_
_entity.id
_entity.type
_entity.pdbx_description
1 polymer ?
#
loop_
_entity_poly.entity_id
_entity_poly.type
_entity_poly.pdbx_seq_one_letter_code
_entity_poly.pdbx_strand_id
1 'polypeptide(L)' 'MSADFKALNSLLDQLIGLGENPIELDFWRDFFHTLNENEKKALISSFTREVKDLETLSRKKNPVKLDRGKAL' A
#
# COMPACT_ATOMS: atom_id res chain seq x y z
N MET A 1 0.09 -6.30 -20.52
CA MET A 1 -0.21 -5.87 -19.13
C MET A 1 -0.13 -4.35 -19.07
N SER A 2 -1.20 -3.64 -18.69
CA SER A 2 -1.24 -2.17 -18.64
C SER A 2 -0.37 -1.59 -17.52
N ALA A 3 0.06 -0.33 -17.67
CA ALA A 3 0.85 0.35 -16.64
C ALA A 3 0.08 0.50 -15.33
N ASP A 4 -1.21 0.83 -15.40
CA ASP A 4 -2.05 1.01 -14.22
C ASP A 4 -2.26 -0.29 -13.44
N PHE A 5 -2.40 -1.44 -14.12
CA PHE A 5 -2.50 -2.72 -13.45
C PHE A 5 -1.19 -3.12 -12.74
N LYS A 6 -0.03 -2.74 -13.28
CA LYS A 6 1.26 -2.90 -12.59
C LYS A 6 1.33 -2.02 -11.34
N ALA A 7 0.88 -0.77 -11.45
CA ALA A 7 0.82 0.15 -10.31
C ALA A 7 -0.11 -0.38 -9.21
N LEU A 8 -1.29 -0.88 -9.57
CA LEU A 8 -2.20 -1.52 -8.63
C LEU A 8 -1.53 -2.70 -7.92
N ASN A 9 -0.99 -3.67 -8.67
CA ASN A 9 -0.36 -4.86 -8.06
C ASN A 9 0.76 -4.47 -7.08
N SER A 10 1.58 -3.49 -7.44
CA SER A 10 2.62 -3.00 -6.54
C SER A 10 2.08 -2.37 -5.26
N LEU A 11 0.92 -1.71 -5.31
CA LEU A 11 0.27 -1.13 -4.12
C LEU A 11 -0.33 -2.23 -3.24
N LEU A 12 -0.99 -3.21 -3.85
CA LEU A 12 -1.57 -4.33 -3.11
C LEU A 12 -0.48 -5.16 -2.41
N ASP A 13 0.65 -5.41 -3.07
CA ASP A 13 1.78 -6.11 -2.45
C ASP A 13 2.37 -5.33 -1.25
N GLN A 14 2.39 -3.99 -1.33
CA GLN A 14 2.80 -3.13 -0.21
C GLN A 14 1.81 -3.22 0.96
N LEU A 15 0.50 -3.19 0.68
CA LEU A 15 -0.54 -3.33 1.71
C LEU A 15 -0.46 -4.69 2.42
N ILE A 16 -0.23 -5.78 1.68
CA ILE A 16 0.04 -7.10 2.26
C ILE A 16 1.26 -7.04 3.19
N GLY A 17 2.35 -6.39 2.75
CA GLY A 17 3.54 -6.19 3.57
C GLY A 17 3.31 -5.33 4.82
N LEU A 18 2.26 -4.50 4.82
CA LEU A 18 1.83 -3.68 5.95
C LEU A 18 0.81 -4.40 6.86
N GLY A 19 0.40 -5.62 6.52
CA GLY A 19 -0.45 -6.49 7.34
C GLY A 19 -1.90 -6.59 6.88
N GLU A 20 -2.26 -6.02 5.72
CA GLU A 20 -3.59 -6.17 5.14
C GLU A 20 -3.83 -7.61 4.62
N ASN A 21 -5.11 -8.01 4.58
CA ASN A 21 -5.50 -9.37 4.21
C ASN A 21 -5.34 -9.63 2.70
N PRO A 22 -4.47 -10.57 2.28
CA PRO A 22 -4.26 -10.87 0.86
C PRO A 22 -5.53 -11.30 0.11
N ILE A 23 -6.45 -12.01 0.79
CA ILE A 23 -7.68 -12.53 0.16
C ILE A 23 -8.62 -11.39 -0.23
N GLU A 24 -8.73 -10.37 0.63
CA GLU A 24 -9.53 -9.18 0.35
C GLU A 24 -8.91 -8.32 -0.74
N LEU A 25 -7.57 -8.28 -0.81
CA LEU A 25 -6.84 -7.54 -1.82
C LEU A 25 -6.86 -8.21 -3.19
N ASP A 26 -7.02 -9.53 -3.27
CA ASP A 26 -7.11 -10.26 -4.53
C ASP A 26 -8.39 -9.91 -5.31
N PHE A 27 -9.51 -9.69 -4.60
CA PHE A 27 -10.75 -9.19 -5.22
C PHE A 27 -10.52 -7.92 -6.04
N TRP A 28 -9.67 -6.99 -5.54
CA TRP A 28 -9.38 -5.75 -6.25
C TRP A 28 -8.57 -5.95 -7.52
N ARG A 29 -7.77 -7.04 -7.63
CA ARG A 29 -7.04 -7.37 -8.87
C ARG A 29 -8.03 -7.76 -9.97
N ASP A 30 -8.98 -8.62 -9.64
CA ASP A 30 -10.00 -9.08 -10.58
C ASP A 30 -10.96 -7.95 -10.96
N PHE A 31 -11.44 -7.19 -9.97
CA PHE A 31 -12.37 -6.08 -10.18
C PHE A 31 -11.75 -4.94 -11.00
N PHE A 32 -10.44 -4.73 -10.93
CA PHE A 32 -9.77 -3.65 -11.68
C PHE A 32 -9.98 -3.75 -13.20
N HIS A 33 -10.12 -4.96 -13.72
CA HIS A 33 -10.32 -5.17 -15.16
C HIS A 33 -11.70 -4.73 -15.64
N THR A 34 -12.68 -4.62 -14.75
CA THR A 34 -14.05 -4.17 -15.08
C THR A 34 -14.22 -2.67 -14.99
N LEU A 35 -13.24 -1.95 -14.42
CA LEU A 35 -13.29 -0.51 -14.22
C LEU A 35 -12.97 0.28 -15.50
N ASN A 36 -13.57 1.46 -15.61
CA ASN A 36 -13.16 2.46 -16.60
C ASN A 36 -11.90 3.22 -16.17
N GLU A 37 -11.31 3.99 -17.07
CA GLU A 37 -10.04 4.69 -16.83
C GLU A 37 -10.07 5.69 -15.66
N ASN A 38 -11.20 6.34 -15.41
CA ASN A 38 -11.34 7.27 -14.28
C ASN A 38 -11.43 6.51 -12.96
N GLU A 39 -12.18 5.41 -12.93
CA GLU A 39 -12.31 4.55 -11.75
C GLU A 39 -10.99 3.88 -11.39
N LYS A 40 -10.22 3.39 -12.39
CA LYS A 40 -8.87 2.84 -12.18
C LYS A 40 -7.96 3.84 -11.49
N LYS A 41 -7.94 5.08 -11.97
CA LYS A 41 -7.14 6.17 -11.38
C LYS A 41 -7.59 6.49 -9.96
N ALA A 42 -8.89 6.53 -9.71
CA ALA A 42 -9.45 6.74 -8.37
C ALA A 42 -9.03 5.63 -7.41
N LEU A 43 -9.13 4.36 -7.83
CA LEU A 43 -8.73 3.21 -7.02
C LEU A 43 -7.24 3.25 -6.66
N ILE A 44 -6.37 3.49 -7.66
CA ILE A 44 -4.92 3.61 -7.45
C ILE A 44 -4.60 4.76 -6.48
N SER A 45 -5.29 5.89 -6.60
CA SER A 45 -5.12 7.03 -5.69
C SER A 45 -5.51 6.66 -4.26
N SER A 46 -6.63 5.96 -4.07
CA SER A 46 -7.08 5.48 -2.76
C SER A 46 -6.06 4.54 -2.11
N PHE A 47 -5.57 3.52 -2.82
CA PHE A 47 -4.56 2.61 -2.27
C PHE A 47 -3.21 3.28 -2.03
N THR A 48 -2.83 4.27 -2.86
CA THR A 48 -1.63 5.07 -2.61
C THR A 48 -1.73 5.83 -1.29
N ARG A 49 -2.93 6.31 -0.94
CA ARG A 49 -3.17 6.99 0.34
C ARG A 49 -3.14 5.99 1.50
N GLU A 50 -3.83 4.86 1.36
CA GLU A 50 -3.87 3.76 2.34
C GLU A 50 -2.46 3.32 2.73
N VAL A 51 -1.60 3.03 1.74
CA VAL A 51 -0.20 2.65 1.97
C VAL A 51 0.53 3.72 2.78
N LYS A 52 0.43 5.00 2.40
CA LYS A 52 1.12 6.09 3.10
C LYS A 52 0.66 6.26 4.54
N ASP A 53 -0.65 6.12 4.77
CA ASP A 53 -1.25 6.25 6.10
C ASP A 53 -0.77 5.09 7.00
N LEU A 54 -0.79 3.85 6.48
CA LEU A 54 -0.29 2.67 7.19
C LEU A 54 1.23 2.70 7.43
N GLU A 55 2.03 3.15 6.46
CA GLU A 55 3.47 3.37 6.64
C GLU A 55 3.74 4.39 7.76
N THR A 56 2.97 5.47 7.80
CA THR A 56 3.10 6.52 8.82
C THR A 56 2.75 5.96 10.20
N LEU A 57 1.69 5.16 10.30
CA LEU A 57 1.30 4.49 11.55
C LEU A 57 2.33 3.45 12.00
N SER A 58 2.89 2.68 11.07
CA SER A 58 3.96 1.70 11.33
C SER A 58 5.21 2.37 11.89
N ARG A 59 5.64 3.50 11.30
CA ARG A 59 6.77 4.31 11.80
C ARG A 59 6.51 4.92 13.19
N LYS A 60 5.26 5.30 13.48
CA LYS A 60 4.89 5.82 14.82
C LYS A 60 4.86 4.72 15.89
N LYS A 61 4.49 3.49 15.54
CA LYS A 61 4.48 2.34 16.45
C LYS A 61 5.88 1.78 16.72
N ASN A 62 6.79 1.90 15.75
CA ASN A 62 8.22 1.65 15.91
C ASN A 62 9.01 2.97 15.82
N PRO A 63 8.94 3.85 16.85
CA PRO A 63 9.88 4.95 16.92
C PRO A 63 11.24 4.28 17.10
N VAL A 64 12.07 4.31 16.05
CA VAL A 64 13.46 3.88 16.14
C VAL A 64 14.03 4.62 17.34
N LYS A 65 14.27 3.91 18.44
CA LYS A 65 15.14 4.40 19.51
C LYS A 65 16.50 4.48 18.85
N LEU A 66 16.79 5.63 18.26
CA LEU A 66 18.15 6.08 18.01
C LEU A 66 18.74 6.30 19.40
N ASP A 67 19.08 5.20 20.06
CA ASP A 67 19.99 5.16 21.17
C ASP A 67 21.34 5.54 20.58
N ARG A 68 21.56 6.84 20.40
CA ARG A 68 22.90 7.40 20.37
C ARG A 68 23.42 7.38 21.80
N GLY A 69 23.49 6.18 22.37
CA GLY A 69 24.38 5.82 23.45
C GLY A 69 25.80 5.89 22.93
N LYS A 70 26.27 7.11 22.66
CA LYS A 70 27.68 7.44 22.73
C LYS A 70 27.94 7.87 24.18
N ALA A 71 27.89 6.87 25.06
CA ALA A 71 28.62 6.95 26.31
C ALA A 71 30.08 6.63 25.97
N LEU A 72 30.97 7.46 26.50
CA LEU A 72 32.44 7.50 26.36
C LEU A 72 32.96 8.28 25.14
#